data_AF-A0A3D2NFH9-F1
#
_entry.id   AF-A0A3D2NFH9-F1
#
_cell.length_a   1.000
_cell.length_b   1.000
_cell.length_c   1.000
_cell.angle_alpha   90.00
_cell.angle_beta   90.00
_cell.angle_gamma   90.00
#
_symmetry.space_group_name_H-M   'P 1'
#
loop_
_entity.id
_entity.type
_entity.pdbx_description
1 polymer ?
#
loop_
_entity_poly.entity_id
_entity_poly.type
_entity_poly.pdbx_seq_one_letter_code
_entity_poly.pdbx_strand_id
1 'polypeptide(L)' 'AEAHIAVALAREPFRHHSYVADVAVVHVTGQGVAGYADATRRLLATLAG' A
#
# COMPACT_ATOMS: atom_id res chain seq x y z
N ALA A 1 6.35 2.99 -1.94
CA ALA A 1 5.37 2.01 -1.45
C ALA A 1 4.17 2.76 -0.91
N GLU A 2 2.95 2.29 -1.14
CA GLU A 2 1.71 2.82 -0.60
C GLU A 2 1.10 1.78 0.35
N ALA A 3 0.79 2.18 1.58
CA ALA A 3 0.27 1.29 2.62
C ALA A 3 -0.97 1.91 3.28
N HIS A 4 -2.07 1.16 3.28
CA HIS A 4 -3.34 1.52 3.92
C HIS A 4 -3.72 0.48 4.97
N ILE A 5 -3.98 0.93 6.21
CA ILE A 5 -4.42 0.07 7.32
C ILE A 5 -5.74 -0.65 6.99
N ALA A 6 -6.65 0.05 6.31
CA ALA A 6 -7.96 -0.46 5.90
C ALA A 6 -8.08 -0.51 4.37
N VAL A 7 -9.05 -1.28 3.86
CA VAL A 7 -9.32 -1.39 2.42
C VAL A 7 -10.06 -0.13 1.94
N ALA A 8 -9.36 0.74 1.21
CA ALA A 8 -9.94 2.01 0.72
C ALA A 8 -11.11 1.78 -0.27
N LEU A 9 -11.04 0.72 -1.09
CA LEU A 9 -12.08 0.33 -2.05
C LEU A 9 -13.39 -0.14 -1.38
N ALA A 10 -13.34 -0.58 -0.12
CA ALA A 10 -14.53 -0.96 0.64
C ALA A 10 -15.24 0.24 1.28
N ARG A 11 -14.81 1.47 0.96
CA ARG A 11 -15.27 2.71 1.58
C ARG A 11 -15.82 3.68 0.53
N GLU A 12 -15.99 4.95 0.92
CA GLU A 12 -16.61 5.97 0.09
C GLU A 12 -15.86 6.14 -1.25
N PRO A 13 -16.56 6.39 -2.39
CA PRO A 13 -15.94 6.43 -3.72
C PRO A 13 -14.77 7.40 -3.87
N PHE A 14 -14.77 8.51 -3.13
CA PHE A 14 -13.67 9.48 -3.16
C PHE A 14 -12.35 8.91 -2.63
N ARG A 15 -12.36 7.78 -1.90
CA ARG A 15 -11.15 7.08 -1.41
C ARG A 15 -10.60 6.08 -2.41
N HIS A 16 -11.32 5.80 -3.49
CA HIS A 16 -10.90 4.82 -4.49
C HIS A 16 -9.81 5.37 -5.42
N HIS A 17 -9.67 6.69 -5.47
CA HIS A 17 -8.63 7.36 -6.22
C HIS A 17 -7.39 7.62 -5.36
N SER A 18 -6.22 7.21 -5.88
CA SER A 18 -4.92 7.48 -5.29
C SER A 18 -4.01 8.14 -6.32
N TYR A 19 -3.49 9.32 -5.99
CA TYR A 19 -2.52 10.04 -6.82
C TYR A 19 -1.11 9.41 -6.77
N VAL A 20 -0.86 8.51 -5.82
CA VAL A 20 0.45 7.89 -5.62
C VAL A 20 0.48 6.44 -6.11
N ALA A 21 -0.69 5.84 -6.40
CA ALA A 21 -0.77 4.45 -6.83
C ALA A 21 0.06 4.19 -8.09
N ASP A 22 0.01 5.11 -9.06
CA ASP A 22 0.70 4.95 -10.34
C ASP A 22 2.24 4.94 -10.22
N VAL A 23 2.79 5.49 -9.12
CA VAL A 23 4.24 5.58 -8.89
C VAL A 23 4.73 4.67 -7.77
N ALA A 24 3.83 3.99 -7.05
CA ALA A 24 4.20 3.12 -5.95
C ALA A 24 4.49 1.68 -6.43
N VAL A 25 5.75 1.26 -6.36
CA VAL A 25 6.14 -0.12 -6.74
C VAL A 25 5.58 -1.23 -5.82
N VAL A 26 5.17 -0.87 -4.60
CA VAL A 26 4.58 -1.80 -3.62
C VAL A 26 3.29 -1.18 -3.09
N HIS A 27 2.21 -1.96 -3.14
CA HIS A 27 0.91 -1.63 -2.57
C HIS A 27 0.52 -2.66 -1.49
N VAL A 28 0.09 -2.16 -0.33
CA VAL A 28 -0.47 -2.94 0.78
C VAL A 28 -1.75 -2.26 1.27
N THR A 29 -2.84 -3.01 1.41
CA THR A 29 -4.12 -2.47 1.89
C THR A 29 -4.84 -3.47 2.80
N GLY A 30 -5.52 -2.99 3.83
CA GLY A 30 -6.37 -3.82 4.70
C GLY A 30 -5.65 -4.73 5.68
N GLN A 31 -4.33 -4.60 5.84
CA GLN A 31 -3.52 -5.47 6.71
C GLN A 31 -3.29 -4.90 8.12
N GLY A 32 -4.05 -3.86 8.50
CA GLY A 32 -3.83 -3.19 9.78
C GLY A 32 -2.40 -2.60 9.88
N VAL A 33 -1.87 -2.56 11.11
CA VAL A 33 -0.51 -2.06 11.38
C VAL A 33 0.56 -3.03 10.84
N ALA A 34 0.29 -4.33 10.78
CA ALA A 34 1.24 -5.32 10.26
C ALA A 34 1.61 -5.06 8.78
N GLY A 35 0.72 -4.43 8.02
CA GLY A 35 0.95 -4.07 6.63
C GLY A 35 2.15 -3.15 6.39
N TYR A 36 2.57 -2.35 7.38
CA TYR A 36 3.78 -1.53 7.25
C TYR A 36 5.04 -2.38 7.17
N ALA A 37 5.18 -3.38 8.05
CA ALA A 37 6.33 -4.29 8.02
C ALA A 37 6.39 -5.09 6.72
N ASP A 38 5.23 -5.51 6.21
CA ASP A 38 5.13 -6.17 4.90
C ASP A 38 5.57 -5.26 3.75
N ALA A 39 5.04 -4.04 3.71
CA ALA A 39 5.39 -3.05 2.69
C ALA A 39 6.90 -2.74 2.70
N THR A 40 7.51 -2.58 3.88
CA THR A 40 8.95 -2.32 4.01
C THR A 40 9.78 -3.49 3.49
N ARG A 41 9.47 -4.73 3.90
CA ARG A 41 10.22 -5.91 3.45
C ARG A 41 10.14 -6.09 1.93
N ARG A 42 8.94 -5.92 1.36
CA ARG A 42 8.73 -6.00 -0.09
C ARG A 42 9.48 -4.89 -0.82
N LEU A 43 9.46 -3.66 -0.30
CA LEU A 43 10.21 -2.55 -0.88
C LEU A 43 11.73 -2.82 -0.85
N LEU A 44 12.27 -3.33 0.26
CA LEU A 44 13.67 -3.71 0.35
C LEU A 44 14.03 -4.79 -0.68
N ALA A 45 13.17 -5.79 -0.86
CA ALA A 45 13.38 -6.83 -1.87
C ALA A 45 13.40 -6.26 -3.30
N THR A 46 12.59 -5.22 -3.60
CA THR A 46 12.65 -4.56 -4.92
C THR A 46 13.91 -3.73 -5.15
N LEU A 47 14.57 -3.26 -4.08
CA LEU A 47 15.79 -2.45 -4.17
C LEU A 47 17.07 -3.28 -4.14
N ALA A 48 17.01 -4.49 -3.59
CA ALA A 48 18.16 -5.38 -3.43
C ALA A 48 18.37 -6.34 -4.61
N GLY A 49 17.45 -6.35 -5.59
CA GLY A 49 17.62 -7.00 -6.89
C GLY A 49 18.21 -6.06 -7.93
#